data_AF-A0A2R6D9B3-F1
#
_entry.id   AF-A0A2R6D9B3-F1
#
_cell.length_a   1.000
_cell.length_b   1.000
_cell.length_c   1.000
_cell.angle_alpha   90.00
_cell.angle_beta   90.00
_cell.angle_gamma   90.00
#
_symmetry.space_group_name_H-M   'P 1'
#
loop_
_entity.id
_entity.type
_entity.pdbx_description
1 polymer ?
#
loop_
_entity_poly.entity_id
_entity_poly.type
_entity_poly.pdbx_seq_one_letter_code
_entity_poly.pdbx_strand_id
1 'polypeptide(L)'
;MPDCDHCGASFDAEEPYLSHLGSEHADELGAIEQRRVAGVSEDDDAGIGVVPLALAGAILLAAVVGGYLFVAGGDGGDSDLPQSVTQVEQEPNEDARGEVHEHGQISMTVTGTEVDFTQDKYQIYSTRNQNFHFEGDGRWHKHAPGVTLEYAMSTLDIGVQPGEVWYDGTRYVDGENASVSITVNGEPVDPTTYVLQDGDDLDITVTER
;
A
#
# COMPACT_ATOMS: atom_id res chain seq x y z
N MET A 1 10.12 -6.67 -33.96
CA MET A 1 11.47 -7.22 -33.72
C MET A 1 12.10 -6.33 -32.66
N PRO A 2 12.11 -6.73 -31.38
CA PRO A 2 12.83 -5.99 -30.36
C PRO A 2 14.33 -6.03 -30.66
N ASP A 3 14.95 -4.86 -30.63
CA ASP A 3 16.40 -4.71 -30.68
C ASP A 3 16.92 -4.57 -29.25
N CYS A 4 18.06 -5.18 -28.93
CA CYS A 4 18.69 -5.06 -27.64
C CYS A 4 19.40 -3.72 -27.49
N ASP A 5 19.02 -2.94 -26.49
CA ASP A 5 19.57 -1.61 -26.22
C ASP A 5 21.03 -1.66 -25.75
N HIS A 6 21.52 -2.80 -25.24
CA HIS A 6 22.88 -2.95 -24.72
C HIS A 6 23.90 -3.32 -25.81
N CYS A 7 23.51 -4.13 -26.80
CA CYS A 7 24.45 -4.66 -27.81
C CYS A 7 23.98 -4.51 -29.27
N GLY A 8 22.76 -4.04 -29.50
CA GLY A 8 22.17 -3.83 -30.82
C GLY A 8 21.73 -5.11 -31.55
N ALA A 9 21.63 -6.24 -30.85
CA ALA A 9 21.14 -7.49 -31.43
C ALA A 9 19.62 -7.44 -31.66
N SER A 10 19.17 -7.86 -32.85
CA SER A 10 17.75 -7.89 -33.22
C SER A 10 17.15 -9.28 -33.02
N PHE A 11 15.94 -9.33 -32.46
CA PHE A 11 15.22 -10.58 -32.25
C PHE A 11 13.85 -10.58 -32.93
N ASP A 12 13.41 -11.75 -33.38
CA ASP A 12 12.14 -11.92 -34.09
C ASP A 12 10.93 -11.96 -33.14
N ALA A 13 11.16 -12.24 -31.85
CA ALA A 13 10.15 -12.35 -30.81
C ALA A 13 10.69 -11.88 -29.44
N GLU A 14 9.80 -11.68 -28.48
CA GLU A 14 10.14 -11.12 -27.16
C GLU A 14 10.79 -12.14 -26.21
N GLU A 15 10.38 -13.41 -26.24
CA GLU A 15 11.02 -14.48 -25.44
C GLU A 15 12.53 -14.64 -25.72
N PRO A 16 13.00 -14.79 -26.97
CA PRO A 16 14.44 -14.90 -27.24
C PRO A 16 15.20 -13.59 -26.91
N TYR A 17 14.53 -12.45 -26.96
CA TYR A 17 15.08 -11.18 -26.51
C TYR A 17 15.30 -11.15 -24.99
N LEU A 18 14.30 -11.56 -24.20
CA LEU A 18 14.38 -11.59 -22.74
C LEU A 18 15.37 -12.67 -22.23
N SER A 19 15.44 -13.83 -22.91
CA SER A 19 16.43 -14.87 -22.61
C SER A 19 17.87 -14.39 -22.88
N HIS A 20 18.09 -13.67 -23.99
CA HIS A 20 19.38 -13.04 -24.28
C HIS A 20 19.76 -11.98 -23.24
N LEU A 21 18.80 -11.13 -22.84
CA LEU A 21 19.00 -10.07 -21.86
C LEU A 21 19.41 -10.64 -20.49
N GLY A 22 18.80 -11.76 -20.08
CA GLY A 22 19.14 -12.45 -18.84
C GLY A 22 20.43 -13.24 -18.84
N SER A 23 20.95 -13.64 -20.00
CA SER A 23 22.16 -14.47 -20.10
C SER A 23 23.43 -13.66 -20.37
N GLU A 24 23.35 -12.67 -21.27
CA GLU A 24 24.52 -11.89 -21.69
C GLU A 24 24.66 -10.56 -20.94
N HIS A 25 23.57 -10.07 -20.33
CA HIS A 25 23.52 -8.74 -19.71
C HIS A 25 22.99 -8.75 -18.26
N ALA A 26 22.96 -9.92 -17.59
CA ALA A 26 22.37 -10.10 -16.25
C ALA A 26 22.81 -9.05 -15.21
N ASP A 27 24.10 -8.70 -15.22
CA ASP A 27 24.73 -7.78 -14.27
C ASP A 27 24.48 -6.29 -14.61
N GLU A 28 23.98 -6.01 -15.81
CA GLU A 28 23.72 -4.67 -16.33
C GLU A 28 22.24 -4.30 -16.31
N LEU A 29 21.37 -5.22 -15.86
CA LEU A 29 19.92 -5.03 -15.84
C LEU A 29 19.48 -4.14 -14.70
N GLY A 30 18.62 -3.16 -14.99
CA GLY A 30 17.89 -2.40 -13.98
C GLY A 30 16.80 -3.24 -13.29
N ALA A 31 16.27 -2.75 -12.16
CA ALA A 31 15.26 -3.48 -11.36
C ALA A 31 13.98 -3.87 -12.14
N ILE A 32 13.64 -3.14 -13.21
CA ILE A 32 12.49 -3.42 -14.06
C ILE A 32 12.82 -4.50 -15.09
N GLU A 33 14.01 -4.47 -15.68
CA GLU A 33 14.46 -5.46 -16.66
C GLU A 33 14.71 -6.82 -16.01
N GLN A 34 15.27 -6.82 -14.80
CA GLN A 34 15.42 -8.02 -13.97
C GLN A 34 14.07 -8.72 -13.73
N ARG A 35 12.99 -7.95 -13.48
CA ARG A 35 11.64 -8.53 -13.31
C ARG A 35 11.10 -9.16 -14.59
N ARG A 36 11.40 -8.57 -15.76
CA ARG A 36 10.94 -9.10 -17.06
C ARG A 36 11.69 -10.37 -17.45
N VAL A 37 12.99 -10.40 -17.22
CA VAL A 37 13.82 -11.59 -17.43
C VAL A 37 13.41 -12.72 -16.49
N ALA A 38 13.17 -12.40 -15.20
CA ALA A 38 12.77 -13.39 -14.20
C ALA A 38 11.47 -14.13 -14.58
N GLY A 39 10.53 -13.42 -15.21
CA GLY A 39 9.27 -14.02 -15.68
C GLY A 39 9.40 -14.95 -16.90
N VAL A 40 10.53 -14.94 -17.61
CA VAL A 40 10.81 -15.86 -18.73
C VAL A 40 11.57 -17.10 -18.27
N SER A 41 12.39 -16.99 -17.21
CA SER A 41 13.08 -18.14 -16.61
C SER A 41 12.18 -19.17 -15.92
N GLU A 42 10.87 -18.90 -15.79
CA GLU A 42 9.91 -19.82 -15.17
C GLU A 42 9.23 -20.79 -16.17
N ASP A 43 9.34 -20.56 -17.49
CA ASP A 43 8.68 -21.39 -18.52
C ASP A 43 9.62 -22.40 -19.22
N ASP A 44 10.94 -22.32 -19.01
CA ASP A 44 11.91 -23.26 -19.58
C ASP A 44 12.40 -24.29 -18.54
N ASP A 45 11.53 -25.19 -18.09
CA ASP A 45 11.99 -26.47 -17.52
C ASP A 45 10.96 -27.60 -17.68
N ALA A 46 10.48 -27.79 -18.92
CA ALA A 46 10.03 -29.10 -19.38
C ALA A 46 11.21 -29.87 -19.98
N GLY A 47 12.19 -30.23 -19.14
CA GLY A 47 13.43 -30.88 -19.57
C GLY A 47 14.08 -31.76 -18.49
N ILE A 48 13.54 -32.96 -18.29
CA ILE A 48 14.01 -34.00 -17.36
C ILE A 48 15.55 -34.16 -17.33
N GLY A 49 16.16 -34.04 -16.14
CA GLY A 49 17.56 -34.43 -15.92
C GLY A 49 18.04 -34.38 -14.46
N VAL A 50 17.75 -35.43 -13.68
CA VAL A 50 18.43 -35.91 -12.44
C VAL A 50 19.68 -35.16 -11.91
N VAL A 51 19.70 -34.80 -10.62
CA VAL A 51 20.62 -35.27 -9.54
C VAL A 51 20.35 -34.52 -8.20
N PRO A 52 20.33 -35.19 -7.03
CA PRO A 52 20.11 -34.55 -5.73
C PRO A 52 21.42 -34.21 -5.01
N LEU A 53 21.55 -33.02 -4.42
CA LEU A 53 22.54 -32.79 -3.35
C LEU A 53 21.99 -31.85 -2.27
N ALA A 54 22.02 -32.39 -1.05
CA ALA A 54 21.88 -31.69 0.20
C ALA A 54 22.93 -30.57 0.34
N LEU A 55 22.60 -29.52 1.09
CA LEU A 55 23.42 -29.03 2.19
C LEU A 55 22.66 -28.01 3.03
N ALA A 56 22.43 -28.41 4.28
CA ALA A 56 22.07 -27.52 5.37
C ALA A 56 23.27 -26.60 5.70
N GLY A 57 22.96 -25.36 6.11
CA GLY A 57 23.83 -24.59 7.01
C GLY A 57 24.33 -23.25 6.47
N ALA A 58 23.57 -22.19 6.73
CA ALA A 58 24.13 -20.90 7.12
C ALA A 58 23.19 -20.25 8.15
N ILE A 59 23.50 -20.52 9.41
CA ILE A 59 22.85 -20.00 10.61
C ILE A 59 23.53 -18.67 10.99
N LEU A 60 22.70 -17.66 11.30
CA LEU A 60 22.95 -16.52 12.20
C LEU A 60 24.04 -15.49 11.88
N LEU A 61 23.62 -14.39 11.25
CA LEU A 61 23.95 -12.98 11.56
C LEU A 61 23.23 -12.13 10.49
N ALA A 62 22.16 -11.38 10.76
CA ALA A 62 21.98 -10.44 11.85
C ALA A 62 20.50 -10.27 12.20
N ALA A 63 20.20 -10.33 13.49
CA ALA A 63 19.07 -9.63 14.06
C ALA A 63 19.27 -8.11 13.88
N VAL A 64 18.15 -7.38 13.75
CA VAL A 64 18.02 -5.93 13.45
C VAL A 64 18.08 -5.67 11.95
N VAL A 65 16.96 -5.76 11.21
CA VAL A 65 15.90 -4.72 11.13
C VAL A 65 14.52 -5.40 11.09
N GLY A 66 13.59 -4.88 11.90
CA GLY A 66 12.45 -5.61 12.43
C GLY A 66 11.32 -5.91 11.45
N GLY A 67 10.82 -7.15 11.54
CA GLY A 67 9.37 -7.33 11.65
C GLY A 67 8.62 -7.99 10.51
N TYR A 68 9.16 -9.01 9.82
CA TYR A 68 8.29 -9.92 9.08
C TYR A 68 8.91 -11.30 8.86
N LEU A 69 8.82 -12.18 9.86
CA LEU A 69 8.81 -13.63 9.60
C LEU A 69 7.86 -14.31 10.60
N PHE A 70 6.67 -14.55 10.08
CA PHE A 70 5.62 -15.40 10.61
C PHE A 70 6.19 -16.77 11.04
N VAL A 71 6.25 -17.01 12.35
CA VAL A 71 6.50 -18.34 12.91
C VAL A 71 5.20 -19.13 12.78
N ALA A 72 5.16 -20.03 11.79
CA ALA A 72 4.17 -21.08 11.73
C ALA A 72 4.38 -22.04 12.91
N GLY A 73 3.45 -22.02 13.87
CA GLY A 73 3.29 -23.06 14.88
C GLY A 73 2.88 -22.55 16.25
N GLY A 74 1.58 -22.57 16.54
CA GLY A 74 1.09 -22.42 17.91
C GLY A 74 -0.37 -22.01 18.02
N ASP A 75 -1.22 -23.00 18.27
CA ASP A 75 -2.64 -22.93 18.62
C ASP A 75 -2.95 -21.96 19.79
N GLY A 76 -4.06 -21.22 19.67
CA GLY A 76 -4.85 -20.71 20.80
C GLY A 76 -4.59 -19.27 21.28
N GLY A 77 -5.43 -18.33 20.85
CA GLY A 77 -5.49 -16.98 21.45
C GLY A 77 -6.42 -16.03 20.71
N ASP A 78 -7.65 -15.94 21.18
CA ASP A 78 -8.66 -14.93 20.84
C ASP A 78 -8.06 -13.52 20.74
N SER A 79 -8.20 -12.90 19.57
CA SER A 79 -8.04 -11.46 19.40
C SER A 79 -8.79 -11.03 18.14
N ASP A 80 -10.03 -10.58 18.34
CA ASP A 80 -10.78 -9.73 17.40
C ASP A 80 -10.02 -8.41 17.18
N LEU A 81 -8.93 -8.47 16.41
CA LEU A 81 -8.24 -7.30 15.87
C LEU A 81 -8.42 -7.32 14.34
N PRO A 82 -8.67 -6.16 13.68
CA PRO A 82 -8.81 -6.16 12.24
C PRO A 82 -7.55 -6.67 11.58
N GLN A 83 -7.75 -7.52 10.59
CA GLN A 83 -6.69 -8.25 9.93
C GLN A 83 -5.82 -7.37 9.03
N SER A 84 -6.19 -6.11 8.81
CA SER A 84 -5.40 -5.08 8.14
C SER A 84 -6.20 -3.78 8.05
N VAL A 85 -5.56 -2.62 8.21
CA VAL A 85 -6.17 -1.32 7.85
C VAL A 85 -6.39 -1.15 6.34
N THR A 86 -5.87 -2.08 5.52
CA THR A 86 -5.92 -2.05 4.05
C THR A 86 -7.15 -2.75 3.45
N GLN A 87 -8.03 -3.35 4.27
CA GLN A 87 -9.30 -3.90 3.81
C GLN A 87 -10.40 -2.89 4.15
N VAL A 88 -11.11 -2.42 3.13
CA VAL A 88 -12.17 -1.42 3.28
C VAL A 88 -13.50 -1.97 2.80
N GLU A 89 -14.62 -1.39 3.26
CA GLU A 89 -15.95 -1.84 2.86
C GLU A 89 -16.26 -1.51 1.38
N GLN A 90 -15.71 -0.40 0.88
CA GLN A 90 -15.99 0.10 -0.46
C GLN A 90 -14.72 0.56 -1.16
N GLU A 91 -14.46 -0.04 -2.33
CA GLU A 91 -13.44 0.40 -3.27
C GLU A 91 -14.00 1.50 -4.20
N PRO A 92 -13.17 2.48 -4.60
CA PRO A 92 -13.58 3.48 -5.57
C PRO A 92 -13.78 2.87 -6.96
N ASN A 93 -14.51 3.58 -7.82
CA ASN A 93 -14.65 3.19 -9.21
C ASN A 93 -13.39 3.59 -10.00
N GLU A 94 -12.43 2.68 -10.04
CA GLU A 94 -11.14 2.91 -10.70
C GLU A 94 -11.24 3.06 -12.23
N ASP A 95 -12.24 2.45 -12.87
CA ASP A 95 -12.46 2.55 -14.31
C ASP A 95 -12.82 3.98 -14.74
N ALA A 96 -13.39 4.77 -13.82
CA ALA A 96 -13.71 6.17 -13.99
C ALA A 96 -12.65 7.11 -13.39
N ARG A 97 -11.44 6.61 -13.08
CA ARG A 97 -10.34 7.45 -12.58
C ARG A 97 -9.96 8.50 -13.63
N GLY A 98 -9.83 9.75 -13.19
CA GLY A 98 -9.54 10.92 -14.01
C GLY A 98 -10.79 11.68 -14.48
N GLU A 99 -11.99 11.12 -14.28
CA GLU A 99 -13.25 11.83 -14.57
C GLU A 99 -13.58 12.89 -13.52
N VAL A 100 -13.08 12.71 -12.30
CA VAL A 100 -13.19 13.68 -11.20
C VAL A 100 -11.79 14.19 -10.82
N HIS A 101 -11.74 15.41 -10.32
CA HIS A 101 -10.55 16.00 -9.73
C HIS A 101 -11.01 16.97 -8.64
N GLU A 102 -11.10 16.45 -7.43
CA GLU A 102 -11.67 17.15 -6.27
C GLU A 102 -10.62 17.28 -5.18
N HIS A 103 -10.74 18.32 -4.36
CA HIS A 103 -9.78 18.62 -3.30
C HIS A 103 -10.47 18.98 -2.00
N GLY A 104 -9.74 18.88 -0.90
CA GLY A 104 -10.22 19.40 0.39
C GLY A 104 -9.17 19.28 1.47
N GLN A 105 -9.58 19.50 2.71
CA GLN A 105 -8.69 19.50 3.87
C GLN A 105 -9.03 18.36 4.81
N ILE A 106 -8.03 17.90 5.55
CA ILE A 106 -8.24 16.96 6.64
C ILE A 106 -7.29 17.30 7.78
N SER A 107 -7.88 17.42 8.96
CA SER A 107 -7.19 17.59 10.23
C SER A 107 -7.38 16.32 11.04
N MET A 108 -6.29 15.76 11.54
CA MET A 108 -6.35 14.60 12.44
C MET A 108 -5.50 14.87 13.68
N THR A 109 -6.11 14.74 14.86
CA THR A 109 -5.43 14.85 16.15
C THR A 109 -5.58 13.55 16.92
N VAL A 110 -4.46 12.94 17.30
CA VAL A 110 -4.42 11.73 18.14
C VAL A 110 -3.72 12.06 19.44
N THR A 111 -4.44 11.90 20.56
CA THR A 111 -3.95 12.12 21.93
C THR A 111 -3.27 13.49 22.14
N GLY A 112 -3.79 14.51 21.46
CA GLY A 112 -3.28 15.89 21.51
C GLY A 112 -2.11 16.18 20.57
N THR A 113 -1.72 15.21 19.73
CA THR A 113 -0.72 15.38 18.68
C THR A 113 -1.39 15.45 17.32
N GLU A 114 -1.13 16.52 16.57
CA GLU A 114 -1.59 16.66 15.20
C GLU A 114 -0.80 15.76 14.25
N VAL A 115 -1.50 15.08 13.35
CA VAL A 115 -0.90 14.30 12.27
C VAL A 115 -0.54 15.25 11.12
N ASP A 116 0.76 15.42 10.87
CA ASP A 116 1.24 16.24 9.77
C ASP A 116 1.21 15.44 8.45
N PHE A 117 0.16 15.66 7.65
CA PHE A 117 -0.03 15.07 6.33
C PHE A 117 0.93 15.60 5.26
N THR A 118 1.71 16.65 5.53
CA THR A 118 2.74 17.13 4.59
C THR A 118 4.00 16.24 4.59
N GLN A 119 4.14 15.36 5.59
CA GLN A 119 5.26 14.41 5.66
C GLN A 119 5.28 13.44 4.48
N ASP A 120 6.48 13.12 3.99
CA ASP A 120 6.72 12.26 2.82
C ASP A 120 5.92 10.96 2.82
N LYS A 121 5.74 10.30 3.99
CA LYS A 121 4.99 9.03 4.11
C LYS A 121 3.53 9.11 3.64
N TYR A 122 2.93 10.30 3.64
CA TYR A 122 1.55 10.53 3.22
C TYR A 122 1.43 11.07 1.79
N GLN A 123 2.55 11.43 1.17
CA GLN A 123 2.58 12.01 -0.17
C GLN A 123 2.43 10.95 -1.25
N ILE A 124 1.86 11.33 -2.40
CA ILE A 124 1.67 10.47 -3.59
C ILE A 124 2.91 9.66 -3.97
N TYR A 125 4.11 10.22 -3.81
CA TYR A 125 5.37 9.54 -4.15
C TYR A 125 5.65 8.31 -3.26
N SER A 126 5.15 8.32 -2.03
CA SER A 126 5.27 7.23 -1.06
C SER A 126 4.08 6.29 -1.09
N THR A 127 2.85 6.82 -1.07
CA THR A 127 1.62 6.02 -1.02
C THR A 127 1.31 5.37 -2.37
N ARG A 128 1.71 6.03 -3.48
CA ARG A 128 1.47 5.61 -4.87
C ARG A 128 0.01 5.40 -5.23
N ASN A 129 -0.91 5.90 -4.40
CA ASN A 129 -2.34 5.77 -4.64
C ASN A 129 -2.81 6.89 -5.59
N GLN A 130 -3.30 6.50 -6.75
CA GLN A 130 -3.74 7.46 -7.77
C GLN A 130 -5.20 7.90 -7.60
N ASN A 131 -5.97 7.21 -6.75
CA ASN A 131 -7.39 7.53 -6.50
C ASN A 131 -7.54 8.61 -5.43
N PHE A 132 -6.70 8.57 -4.38
CA PHE A 132 -6.63 9.54 -3.28
C PHE A 132 -5.18 9.75 -2.85
N HIS A 133 -4.73 11.00 -2.69
CA HIS A 133 -3.38 11.31 -2.20
C HIS A 133 -3.23 12.74 -1.69
N PHE A 134 -2.14 13.01 -0.97
CA PHE A 134 -1.64 14.35 -0.75
C PHE A 134 -0.54 14.71 -1.74
N GLU A 135 -0.46 15.99 -2.09
CA GLU A 135 0.65 16.55 -2.86
C GLU A 135 1.09 17.93 -2.33
N GLY A 136 2.19 17.93 -1.57
CA GLY A 136 2.93 19.12 -1.14
C GLY A 136 2.33 19.92 0.00
N ASP A 137 1.10 20.42 -0.15
CA ASP A 137 0.54 21.49 0.70
C ASP A 137 -0.41 20.99 1.81
N GLY A 138 -0.52 19.68 1.99
CA GLY A 138 -1.43 19.07 2.98
C GLY A 138 -2.89 19.06 2.55
N ARG A 139 -3.21 19.48 1.31
CA ARG A 139 -4.52 19.25 0.70
C ARG A 139 -4.58 17.84 0.14
N TRP A 140 -5.71 17.17 0.35
CA TRP A 140 -5.95 15.90 -0.31
C TRP A 140 -6.50 16.13 -1.72
N HIS A 141 -6.22 15.17 -2.60
CA HIS A 141 -6.65 15.12 -3.99
C HIS A 141 -7.36 13.79 -4.22
N LYS A 142 -8.51 13.84 -4.88
CA LYS A 142 -9.27 12.66 -5.31
C LYS A 142 -9.43 12.67 -6.83
N HIS A 143 -9.16 11.53 -7.45
CA HIS A 143 -9.28 11.34 -8.90
C HIS A 143 -10.25 10.25 -9.32
N ALA A 144 -10.87 9.52 -8.40
CA ALA A 144 -11.85 8.48 -8.73
C ALA A 144 -13.19 8.75 -8.01
N PRO A 145 -14.34 8.54 -8.66
CA PRO A 145 -15.62 8.57 -7.96
C PRO A 145 -15.72 7.40 -6.98
N GLY A 146 -16.50 7.59 -5.91
CA GLY A 146 -16.72 6.54 -4.89
C GLY A 146 -15.60 6.40 -3.84
N VAL A 147 -14.59 7.29 -3.83
CA VAL A 147 -13.60 7.34 -2.74
C VAL A 147 -14.31 7.71 -1.43
N THR A 148 -14.43 6.73 -0.54
CA THR A 148 -14.96 6.93 0.82
C THR A 148 -13.88 7.48 1.75
N LEU A 149 -14.30 8.02 2.91
CA LEU A 149 -13.35 8.41 3.96
C LEU A 149 -12.53 7.21 4.46
N GLU A 150 -13.15 6.05 4.65
CA GLU A 150 -12.45 4.80 5.02
C GLU A 150 -11.37 4.44 3.98
N TYR A 151 -11.72 4.41 2.69
CA TYR A 151 -10.76 4.16 1.62
C TYR A 151 -9.62 5.18 1.65
N ALA A 152 -9.95 6.47 1.71
CA ALA A 152 -8.95 7.54 1.69
C ALA A 152 -7.91 7.36 2.81
N MET A 153 -8.35 7.11 4.05
CA MET A 153 -7.46 6.93 5.19
C MET A 153 -6.66 5.62 5.12
N SER A 154 -7.25 4.54 4.60
CA SER A 154 -6.54 3.26 4.47
C SER A 154 -5.32 3.36 3.54
N THR A 155 -5.37 4.23 2.52
CA THR A 155 -4.22 4.51 1.63
C THR A 155 -3.01 5.10 2.38
N LEU A 156 -3.23 5.62 3.58
CA LEU A 156 -2.26 6.27 4.45
C LEU A 156 -1.82 5.37 5.62
N ASP A 157 -2.24 4.10 5.62
CA ASP A 157 -2.07 3.15 6.74
C ASP A 157 -2.82 3.61 8.01
N ILE A 158 -3.95 4.29 7.83
CA ILE A 158 -4.82 4.75 8.92
C ILE A 158 -6.20 4.11 8.75
N GLY A 159 -6.63 3.32 9.73
CA GLY A 159 -7.97 2.73 9.72
C GLY A 159 -8.98 3.68 10.35
N VAL A 160 -10.13 3.88 9.72
CA VAL A 160 -11.25 4.64 10.30
C VAL A 160 -12.56 3.90 10.08
N GLN A 161 -13.30 3.67 11.15
CA GLN A 161 -14.61 3.00 11.16
C GLN A 161 -15.57 3.76 12.10
N PRO A 162 -16.87 3.42 12.13
CA PRO A 162 -17.80 4.04 13.05
C PRO A 162 -17.35 3.89 14.51
N GLY A 163 -16.87 4.99 15.11
CA GLY A 163 -16.40 5.02 16.49
C GLY A 163 -15.00 4.44 16.71
N GLU A 164 -14.23 4.13 15.67
CA GLU A 164 -12.92 3.49 15.80
C GLU A 164 -11.88 4.09 14.87
N VAL A 165 -10.64 4.21 15.36
CA VAL A 165 -9.47 4.68 14.61
C VAL A 165 -8.27 3.78 14.89
N TRP A 166 -7.58 3.35 13.84
CA TRP A 166 -6.27 2.71 13.93
C TRP A 166 -5.21 3.66 13.42
N TYR A 167 -4.24 3.97 14.27
CA TYR A 167 -3.15 4.89 13.94
C TYR A 167 -1.86 4.41 14.61
N ASP A 168 -0.78 4.32 13.83
CA ASP A 168 0.56 3.94 14.30
C ASP A 168 0.57 2.64 15.14
N GLY A 169 -0.14 1.62 14.63
CA GLY A 169 -0.26 0.31 15.29
C GLY A 169 -1.17 0.28 16.53
N THR A 170 -1.79 1.40 16.90
CA THR A 170 -2.69 1.48 18.05
C THR A 170 -4.14 1.58 17.60
N ARG A 171 -5.02 0.76 18.19
CA ARG A 171 -6.47 0.82 18.00
C ARG A 171 -7.11 1.66 19.09
N TYR A 172 -7.90 2.65 18.69
CA TYR A 172 -8.69 3.51 19.55
C TYR A 172 -10.17 3.28 19.28
N VAL A 173 -10.93 3.01 20.33
CA VAL A 173 -12.36 2.69 20.27
C VAL A 173 -13.10 3.64 21.18
N ASP A 174 -14.10 4.34 20.63
CA ASP A 174 -14.95 5.22 21.41
C ASP A 174 -15.71 4.44 22.48
N GLY A 175 -15.90 5.07 23.64
CA GLY A 175 -16.49 4.39 24.82
C GLY A 175 -15.56 3.43 25.56
N GLU A 176 -14.49 2.91 24.94
CA GLU A 176 -13.61 1.90 25.56
C GLU A 176 -12.29 2.49 26.08
N ASN A 177 -11.30 2.68 25.20
CA ASN A 177 -9.98 3.21 25.55
C ASN A 177 -9.77 4.66 25.07
N ALA A 178 -10.70 5.20 24.28
CA ALA A 178 -10.62 6.56 23.78
C ALA A 178 -12.00 7.21 23.65
N SER A 179 -12.00 8.50 23.35
CA SER A 179 -13.08 9.21 22.69
C SER A 179 -12.69 9.50 21.25
N VAL A 180 -13.53 9.07 20.31
CA VAL A 180 -13.30 9.23 18.86
C VAL A 180 -14.40 10.12 18.28
N SER A 181 -14.02 11.10 17.46
CA SER A 181 -14.93 11.95 16.68
C SER A 181 -14.43 12.02 15.25
N ILE A 182 -15.33 11.75 14.29
CA ILE A 182 -15.07 11.82 12.84
C ILE A 182 -16.18 12.67 12.25
N THR A 183 -15.83 13.83 11.71
CA THR A 183 -16.79 14.76 11.11
C THR A 183 -16.34 15.26 9.75
N VAL A 184 -17.31 15.67 8.94
CA VAL A 184 -17.08 16.37 7.68
C VAL A 184 -17.92 17.63 7.69
N ASN A 185 -17.29 18.78 7.48
CA ASN A 185 -17.91 20.10 7.59
C ASN A 185 -18.62 20.31 8.95
N GLY A 186 -18.06 19.73 10.02
CA GLY A 186 -18.59 19.79 11.38
C GLY A 186 -19.71 18.80 11.71
N GLU A 187 -20.20 18.02 10.74
CA GLU A 187 -21.26 17.04 10.94
C GLU A 187 -20.69 15.61 11.07
N PRO A 188 -21.15 14.80 12.04
CA PRO A 188 -20.71 13.41 12.16
C PRO A 188 -21.09 12.60 10.92
N VAL A 189 -20.16 11.76 10.46
CA VAL A 189 -20.36 10.87 9.31
C VAL A 189 -20.04 9.43 9.65
N ASP A 190 -20.56 8.51 8.84
CA ASP A 190 -20.09 7.14 8.78
C ASP A 190 -18.96 7.05 7.74
N PRO A 191 -17.70 6.78 8.14
CA PRO A 191 -16.56 6.82 7.23
C PRO A 191 -16.61 5.74 6.15
N THR A 192 -17.29 4.61 6.38
CA THR A 192 -17.33 3.50 5.42
C THR A 192 -18.29 3.79 4.26
N THR A 193 -19.23 4.71 4.45
CA THR A 193 -20.24 5.08 3.44
C THR A 193 -20.14 6.50 2.94
N TYR A 194 -19.49 7.41 3.68
CA TYR A 194 -19.33 8.80 3.25
C TYR A 194 -18.31 8.91 2.11
N VAL A 195 -18.79 9.27 0.92
CA VAL A 195 -17.95 9.57 -0.26
C VAL A 195 -17.49 11.03 -0.19
N LEU A 196 -16.18 11.24 -0.25
CA LEU A 196 -15.57 12.58 -0.22
C LEU A 196 -16.07 13.46 -1.36
N GLN A 197 -16.24 14.75 -1.10
CA GLN A 197 -16.70 15.76 -2.05
C GLN A 197 -15.74 16.94 -2.11
N ASP A 198 -15.75 17.65 -3.25
CA ASP A 198 -14.95 18.86 -3.43
C ASP A 198 -15.25 19.91 -2.35
N GLY A 199 -14.18 20.40 -1.71
CA GLY A 199 -14.23 21.41 -0.67
C GLY A 199 -14.51 20.87 0.74
N ASP A 200 -14.63 19.55 0.94
CA ASP A 200 -14.84 19.01 2.29
C ASP A 200 -13.70 19.37 3.25
N ASP A 201 -14.10 19.72 4.48
CA ASP A 201 -13.23 19.93 5.62
C ASP A 201 -13.44 18.81 6.63
N LEU A 202 -12.47 17.92 6.74
CA LEU A 202 -12.56 16.72 7.57
C LEU A 202 -11.83 16.91 8.90
N ASP A 203 -12.48 16.51 9.99
CA ASP A 203 -11.90 16.55 11.33
C ASP A 203 -11.99 15.16 11.99
N ILE A 204 -10.83 14.59 12.34
CA ILE A 204 -10.71 13.34 13.08
C ILE A 204 -10.01 13.62 14.40
N THR A 205 -10.69 13.40 15.52
CA THR A 205 -10.11 13.60 16.85
C THR A 205 -10.18 12.33 17.68
N VAL A 206 -9.04 11.92 18.22
CA VAL A 206 -8.91 10.82 19.18
C VAL A 206 -8.33 11.37 20.48
N THR A 207 -9.03 11.18 21.59
CA THR A 207 -8.56 11.53 22.93
C THR A 207 -8.53 10.29 23.80
N GLU A 208 -7.38 9.93 24.37
CA GLU A 208 -7.29 8.81 25.31
C GLU A 208 -8.13 9.06 26.57
N ARG A 209 -8.65 7.97 27.15
CA ARG A 209 -9.40 8.00 28.41
C ARG A 209 -8.58 7.64 29.63
#